data_AF-A0A0R3AKE7-F1
#
_entry.id   AF-A0A0R3AKE7-F1
#
_cell.length_a   1.000
_cell.length_b   1.000
_cell.length_c   1.000
_cell.angle_alpha   90.00
_cell.angle_beta   90.00
_cell.angle_gamma   90.00
#
_symmetry.space_group_name_H-M   'P 1'
#
loop_
_entity.id
_entity.type
_entity.pdbx_description
1 polymer ?
#
loop_
_entity_poly.entity_id
_entity_poly.type
_entity_poly.pdbx_seq_one_letter_code
_entity_poly.pdbx_strand_id
1 'polypeptide(L)'
;MFGFFKKKPTPPNEQARETLSRTATIIELNLILCRSTPSYKAKLSSDFVRGYFIGFFDASLQYSKTPLRDDEEFFICMLYGHEALLRKDISSTTEYTRASIHLQGVEGFDKGQAAGGRDYFDFMNKTINSPVTLLKVFHDN
;
A
#
# COMPACT_ATOMS: atom_id res chain seq x y z
N MET A 1 -15.80 -3.87 -38.13
CA MET A 1 -15.71 -4.39 -36.76
C MET A 1 -14.60 -3.62 -36.06
N PHE A 2 -14.95 -2.75 -35.11
CA PHE A 2 -13.96 -1.97 -34.35
C PHE A 2 -13.41 -2.84 -33.22
N GLY A 3 -12.12 -3.18 -33.32
CA GLY A 3 -11.39 -3.82 -32.23
C GLY A 3 -11.14 -2.80 -31.12
N PHE A 4 -11.69 -3.07 -29.94
CA PHE A 4 -11.40 -2.34 -28.72
C PHE A 4 -9.91 -2.49 -28.37
N PHE A 5 -9.09 -1.52 -28.78
CA PHE A 5 -7.77 -1.34 -28.20
C PHE A 5 -7.98 -0.96 -26.73
N LYS A 6 -7.78 -1.92 -25.82
CA LYS A 6 -7.51 -1.64 -24.41
C LYS A 6 -6.34 -0.67 -24.38
N LYS A 7 -6.59 0.60 -24.06
CA LYS A 7 -5.53 1.57 -23.81
C LYS A 7 -4.63 0.96 -22.74
N LYS A 8 -3.34 0.87 -23.05
CA LYS A 8 -2.37 0.43 -22.04
C LYS A 8 -2.41 1.49 -20.93
N PRO A 9 -2.47 1.07 -19.65
CA PRO A 9 -2.41 2.00 -18.54
C PRO A 9 -1.21 2.93 -18.72
N THR A 10 -1.44 4.24 -18.60
CA THR A 10 -0.35 5.21 -18.72
C THR A 10 0.61 4.94 -17.57
N PRO A 11 1.92 4.69 -17.84
CA PRO A 11 2.86 4.46 -16.75
C PRO A 11 2.86 5.69 -15.83
N PRO A 12 2.85 5.51 -14.50
CA PRO A 12 3.05 6.59 -13.56
C PRO A 12 4.37 7.27 -13.89
N ASN A 13 4.46 8.55 -13.54
CA ASN A 13 5.73 9.24 -13.63
C ASN A 13 6.83 8.44 -12.88
N GLU A 14 8.05 8.47 -13.41
CA GLU A 14 9.19 7.73 -12.84
C GLU A 14 9.39 8.06 -11.35
N GLN A 15 9.11 9.30 -10.98
CA GLN A 15 9.12 9.81 -9.61
C GLN A 15 8.16 9.05 -8.67
N ALA A 16 6.95 8.70 -9.10
CA ALA A 16 5.96 7.96 -8.31
C ALA A 16 6.50 6.56 -8.05
N ARG A 17 7.05 5.90 -9.09
CA ARG A 17 7.63 4.56 -8.95
C ARG A 17 8.80 4.56 -7.97
N GLU A 18 9.68 5.55 -8.06
CA GLU A 18 10.81 5.70 -7.13
C GLU A 18 10.32 5.96 -5.69
N THR A 19 9.36 6.88 -5.53
CA THR A 19 8.77 7.22 -4.23
C THR A 19 8.12 6.01 -3.58
N LEU A 20 7.32 5.27 -4.33
CA LEU A 20 6.63 4.06 -3.85
C LEU A 20 7.61 2.93 -3.52
N SER A 21 8.67 2.74 -4.32
CA SER A 21 9.72 1.75 -4.04
C SER A 21 10.46 2.04 -2.72
N ARG A 22 10.81 3.31 -2.49
CA ARG A 22 11.42 3.74 -1.20
C ARG A 22 10.44 3.58 -0.05
N THR A 23 9.18 3.94 -0.26
CA THR A 23 8.11 3.81 0.72
C THR A 23 7.88 2.34 1.10
N ALA A 24 7.89 1.43 0.12
CA ALA A 24 7.78 -0.01 0.34
C ALA A 24 8.93 -0.53 1.20
N THR A 25 10.15 -0.02 1.02
CA THR A 25 11.29 -0.38 1.87
C THR A 25 11.06 -0.06 3.35
N ILE A 26 10.37 1.05 3.66
CA ILE A 26 10.04 1.42 5.05
C ILE A 26 9.07 0.39 5.66
N ILE A 27 8.04 -0.02 4.92
CA ILE A 27 7.06 -1.02 5.38
C ILE A 27 7.70 -2.42 5.46
N GLU A 28 8.55 -2.78 4.50
CA GLU A 28 9.21 -4.09 4.41
C GLU A 28 9.99 -4.43 5.69
N LEU A 29 10.63 -3.43 6.31
CA LEU A 29 11.31 -3.62 7.60
C LEU A 29 10.36 -4.15 8.69
N ASN A 30 9.11 -3.66 8.73
CA ASN A 30 8.10 -4.17 9.65
C ASN A 30 7.65 -5.58 9.27
N LEU A 31 7.42 -5.84 7.98
CA LEU A 31 6.95 -7.15 7.51
C LEU A 31 7.97 -8.27 7.73
N ILE A 32 9.27 -7.99 7.57
CA ILE A 32 10.35 -8.96 7.85
C ILE A 32 10.24 -9.50 9.28
N LEU A 33 9.93 -8.64 10.26
CA LEU A 33 9.77 -9.03 11.66
C LEU A 33 8.49 -9.84 11.91
N CYS A 34 7.51 -9.75 11.01
CA CYS A 34 6.20 -10.38 11.15
C CYS A 34 6.05 -11.69 10.35
N ARG A 35 6.90 -11.93 9.34
CA ARG A 35 6.77 -13.07 8.41
C ARG A 35 6.81 -14.45 9.08
N SER A 36 7.45 -14.56 10.24
CA SER A 36 7.51 -15.81 11.02
C SER A 36 6.26 -16.07 11.87
N THR A 37 5.35 -15.10 12.00
CA THR A 37 4.14 -15.27 12.80
C THR A 37 3.15 -16.23 12.11
N PRO A 38 2.52 -17.17 12.83
CA PRO A 38 1.57 -18.11 12.22
C PRO A 38 0.38 -17.43 11.53
N SER A 39 -0.04 -16.27 12.03
CA SER A 39 -1.16 -15.49 11.51
C SER A 39 -0.78 -14.53 10.38
N TYR A 40 0.49 -14.51 9.94
CA TYR A 40 0.99 -13.55 8.96
C TYR A 40 0.12 -13.47 7.70
N LYS A 41 -0.16 -14.61 7.04
CA LYS A 41 -0.95 -14.62 5.79
C LYS A 41 -2.40 -14.19 5.99
N ALA A 42 -3.00 -14.58 7.12
CA ALA A 42 -4.36 -14.18 7.47
C ALA A 42 -4.45 -12.67 7.69
N LYS A 43 -3.52 -12.12 8.49
CA LYS A 43 -3.45 -10.68 8.76
C LYS A 43 -3.10 -9.86 7.53
N LEU A 44 -2.19 -10.34 6.68
CA LEU A 44 -1.87 -9.72 5.40
C LEU A 44 -3.11 -9.57 4.50
N SER A 45 -4.08 -10.46 4.64
CA SER A 45 -5.33 -10.43 3.88
C SER A 45 -6.45 -9.64 4.54
N SER A 46 -6.25 -9.17 5.78
CA SER A 46 -7.25 -8.42 6.54
C SER A 46 -7.52 -7.03 5.95
N ASP A 47 -8.75 -6.54 6.13
CA ASP A 47 -9.17 -5.23 5.66
C ASP A 47 -8.27 -4.12 6.19
N PHE A 48 -7.91 -4.18 7.48
CA PHE A 48 -7.04 -3.21 8.10
C PHE A 48 -5.66 -3.14 7.45
N VAL A 49 -4.98 -4.28 7.26
CA VAL A 49 -3.62 -4.29 6.68
C VAL A 49 -3.65 -3.82 5.21
N ARG A 50 -4.69 -4.21 4.46
CA ARG A 50 -4.92 -3.73 3.09
C ARG A 50 -5.10 -2.21 3.05
N GLY A 51 -5.96 -1.68 3.93
CA GLY A 51 -6.16 -0.24 4.08
C GLY A 51 -4.87 0.47 4.44
N TYR A 52 -4.12 -0.08 5.41
CA TYR A 52 -2.86 0.48 5.85
C TYR A 52 -1.86 0.65 4.71
N PHE A 53 -1.66 -0.37 3.87
CA PHE A 53 -0.76 -0.25 2.72
C PHE A 53 -1.21 0.85 1.75
N ILE A 54 -2.50 0.90 1.42
CA ILE A 54 -3.05 1.94 0.55
C ILE A 54 -2.82 3.33 1.15
N GLY A 55 -3.16 3.54 2.42
CA GLY A 55 -3.01 4.84 3.09
C GLY A 55 -1.55 5.29 3.19
N PHE A 56 -0.64 4.35 3.48
CA PHE A 56 0.78 4.65 3.60
C PHE A 56 1.42 5.00 2.24
N PHE A 57 1.03 4.33 1.16
CA PHE A 57 1.48 4.64 -0.20
C PHE A 57 0.86 5.93 -0.74
N ASP A 58 -0.44 6.15 -0.51
CA ASP A 58 -1.12 7.38 -0.91
C ASP A 58 -0.51 8.60 -0.21
N ALA A 59 -0.29 8.53 1.11
CA ALA A 59 0.38 9.58 1.86
C ALA A 59 1.80 9.88 1.34
N SER A 60 2.52 8.87 0.85
CA SER A 60 3.85 9.11 0.30
C SER A 60 3.84 9.88 -1.02
N LEU A 61 2.87 9.58 -1.89
CA LEU A 61 2.64 10.32 -3.13
C LEU A 61 2.19 11.77 -2.84
N GLN A 62 1.34 11.97 -1.83
CA GLN A 62 0.93 13.30 -1.40
C GLN A 62 2.10 14.11 -0.84
N TYR A 63 2.92 13.51 0.02
CA TYR A 63 4.10 14.16 0.60
C TYR A 63 5.15 14.51 -0.45
N SER A 64 5.34 13.67 -1.47
CA SER A 64 6.23 13.95 -2.61
C SER A 64 5.63 14.93 -3.63
N LYS A 65 4.40 15.41 -3.39
CA LYS A 65 3.64 16.28 -4.31
C LYS A 65 3.52 15.69 -5.71
N THR A 66 3.40 14.37 -5.80
CA THR A 66 3.25 13.68 -7.07
C THR A 66 1.78 13.75 -7.50
N PRO A 67 1.45 14.49 -8.57
CA PRO A 67 0.07 14.60 -9.01
C PRO A 67 -0.42 13.27 -9.58
N LEU A 68 -1.63 12.88 -9.19
CA LEU A 68 -2.39 11.79 -9.80
C LEU A 68 -3.52 12.41 -10.61
N ARG A 69 -3.72 11.94 -11.84
CA ARG A 69 -4.69 12.50 -12.79
C ARG A 69 -6.08 11.92 -12.61
N ASP A 70 -6.16 10.64 -12.28
CA ASP A 70 -7.41 9.88 -12.19
C ASP A 70 -7.24 8.60 -11.35
N ASP A 71 -8.35 7.90 -11.15
CA ASP A 71 -8.42 6.66 -10.39
C ASP A 71 -7.63 5.51 -11.05
N GLU A 72 -7.47 5.55 -12.38
CA GLU A 72 -6.66 4.56 -13.10
C GLU A 72 -5.18 4.73 -12.74
N GLU A 73 -4.68 5.95 -12.75
CA GLU A 73 -3.32 6.26 -12.31
C GLU A 73 -3.10 5.94 -10.82
N PHE A 74 -4.09 6.22 -9.97
CA PHE A 74 -4.06 5.79 -8.57
C PHE A 74 -3.94 4.27 -8.44
N PHE A 75 -4.78 3.50 -9.16
CA PHE A 75 -4.72 2.04 -9.16
C PHE A 75 -3.34 1.53 -9.57
N ILE A 76 -2.77 2.08 -10.65
CA ILE A 76 -1.47 1.67 -11.16
C ILE A 76 -0.37 1.98 -10.14
N CYS A 77 -0.41 3.14 -9.50
CA CYS A 77 0.51 3.49 -8.41
C CYS A 77 0.40 2.51 -7.24
N MET A 78 -0.80 2.20 -6.78
CA MET A 78 -1.01 1.21 -5.72
C MET A 78 -0.48 -0.17 -6.10
N LEU A 79 -0.66 -0.57 -7.37
CA LEU A 79 -0.10 -1.82 -7.88
C LEU A 79 1.43 -1.82 -7.80
N TYR A 80 2.10 -0.74 -8.17
CA TYR A 80 3.56 -0.66 -8.03
C TYR A 80 4.03 -0.72 -6.57
N GLY A 81 3.34 -0.04 -5.66
CA GLY A 81 3.63 -0.10 -4.23
C GLY A 81 3.50 -1.54 -3.70
N HIS A 82 2.39 -2.21 -4.00
CA HIS A 82 2.18 -3.60 -3.63
C HIS A 82 3.15 -4.56 -4.31
N GLU A 83 3.54 -4.33 -5.56
CA GLU A 83 4.53 -5.17 -6.25
C GLU A 83 5.91 -5.03 -5.61
N ALA A 84 6.33 -3.81 -5.28
CA ALA A 84 7.58 -3.56 -4.58
C ALA A 84 7.61 -4.23 -3.20
N LEU A 85 6.48 -4.21 -2.48
CA LEU A 85 6.37 -4.72 -1.11
C LEU A 85 6.11 -6.24 -1.03
N LEU A 86 5.13 -6.74 -1.77
CA LEU A 86 4.47 -8.03 -1.51
C LEU A 86 4.78 -9.13 -2.53
N ARG A 87 5.53 -8.86 -3.60
CA ARG A 87 5.80 -9.88 -4.65
C ARG A 87 6.40 -11.19 -4.13
N LYS A 88 7.02 -11.19 -2.94
CA LYS A 88 7.58 -12.39 -2.28
C LYS A 88 6.57 -13.09 -1.38
N ASP A 89 5.48 -12.41 -1.02
CA ASP A 89 4.51 -12.83 -0.02
C ASP A 89 3.19 -13.32 -0.61
N ILE A 90 2.82 -12.89 -1.81
CA ILE A 90 1.53 -13.23 -2.43
C ILE A 90 1.72 -13.68 -3.89
N SER A 91 0.78 -14.48 -4.39
CA SER A 91 0.80 -15.01 -5.75
C SER A 91 0.54 -13.94 -6.82
N SER A 92 -0.35 -12.99 -6.53
CA SER A 92 -0.79 -11.95 -7.48
C SER A 92 -1.00 -10.62 -6.79
N THR A 93 -0.08 -9.69 -7.02
CA THR A 93 -0.17 -8.30 -6.53
C THR A 93 -1.29 -7.54 -7.21
N THR A 94 -1.61 -7.88 -8.46
CA THR A 94 -2.76 -7.33 -9.20
C THR A 94 -4.09 -7.69 -8.54
N GLU A 95 -4.30 -8.96 -8.21
CA GLU A 95 -5.52 -9.41 -7.53
C GLU A 95 -5.62 -8.83 -6.13
N TYR A 96 -4.49 -8.81 -5.40
CA TYR A 96 -4.44 -8.20 -4.08
C TYR A 96 -4.80 -6.72 -4.11
N THR A 97 -4.21 -5.94 -5.03
CA THR A 97 -4.49 -4.50 -5.18
C THR A 97 -5.95 -4.26 -5.54
N ARG A 98 -6.48 -5.02 -6.51
CA ARG A 98 -7.89 -4.93 -6.89
C ARG A 98 -8.80 -5.23 -5.70
N ALA A 99 -8.56 -6.33 -4.99
CA ALA A 99 -9.35 -6.68 -3.81
C ALA A 99 -9.29 -5.59 -2.74
N SER A 100 -8.12 -5.00 -2.47
CA SER A 100 -7.98 -3.91 -1.51
C SER A 100 -8.80 -2.68 -1.90
N ILE A 101 -8.80 -2.28 -3.17
CA ILE A 101 -9.56 -1.10 -3.63
C ILE A 101 -11.08 -1.31 -3.53
N HIS A 102 -11.56 -2.55 -3.65
CA HIS A 102 -13.00 -2.87 -3.47
C HIS A 102 -13.46 -2.79 -2.00
N LEU A 103 -12.54 -2.64 -1.04
CA LEU A 103 -12.86 -2.52 0.39
C LEU A 103 -13.05 -1.06 0.84
N GLN A 104 -12.97 -0.07 -0.07
CA GLN A 104 -13.26 1.31 0.27
C GLN A 104 -14.66 1.45 0.89
N GLY A 105 -14.77 2.13 2.03
CA GLY A 105 -16.02 2.26 2.78
C GLY A 105 -16.30 1.10 3.74
N VAL A 106 -15.44 0.07 3.78
CA VAL A 106 -15.47 -0.94 4.85
C VAL A 106 -14.72 -0.37 6.05
N GLU A 107 -15.37 -0.39 7.23
CA GLU A 107 -14.84 0.25 8.45
C GLU A 107 -13.40 -0.18 8.79
N GLY A 108 -13.09 -1.47 8.68
CA GLY A 108 -11.75 -2.00 8.96
C GLY A 108 -10.70 -1.46 7.99
N PHE A 109 -11.07 -1.34 6.71
CA PHE A 109 -10.20 -0.79 5.66
C PHE A 109 -9.97 0.70 5.87
N ASP A 110 -11.02 1.49 6.12
CA ASP A 110 -10.93 2.94 6.31
C ASP A 110 -10.06 3.29 7.54
N LYS A 111 -10.20 2.52 8.63
CA LYS A 111 -9.32 2.63 9.81
C LYS A 111 -7.87 2.32 9.46
N GLY A 112 -7.64 1.27 8.68
CA GLY A 112 -6.32 0.90 8.18
C GLY A 112 -5.71 2.04 7.35
N GLN A 113 -6.48 2.57 6.39
CA GLN A 113 -6.06 3.65 5.50
C GLN A 113 -5.69 4.91 6.27
N ALA A 114 -6.52 5.33 7.23
CA ALA A 114 -6.22 6.46 8.09
C ALA A 114 -4.95 6.24 8.92
N ALA A 115 -4.78 5.03 9.49
CA ALA A 115 -3.60 4.68 10.27
C ALA A 115 -2.32 4.68 9.43
N GLY A 116 -2.35 4.09 8.23
CA GLY A 116 -1.21 4.07 7.31
C GLY A 116 -0.80 5.46 6.86
N GLY A 117 -1.78 6.30 6.50
CA GLY A 117 -1.50 7.68 6.11
C GLY A 117 -0.88 8.49 7.25
N ARG A 118 -1.44 8.36 8.46
CA ARG A 118 -0.92 9.01 9.67
C ARG A 118 0.51 8.58 9.98
N ASP A 119 0.78 7.26 10.02
CA ASP A 119 2.11 6.73 10.33
C ASP A 119 3.16 7.26 9.34
N TYR A 120 2.82 7.36 8.05
CA TYR A 120 3.72 7.93 7.06
C TYR A 120 4.05 9.40 7.37
N PHE A 121 3.04 10.24 7.54
CA PHE A 121 3.26 11.67 7.82
C PHE A 121 3.97 11.90 9.16
N ASP A 122 3.58 11.20 10.21
CA ASP A 122 4.22 11.30 11.53
C ASP A 122 5.69 10.88 11.45
N PHE A 123 6.02 9.84 10.66
CA PHE A 123 7.40 9.41 10.44
C PHE A 123 8.20 10.45 9.64
N MET A 124 7.67 10.94 8.52
CA MET A 124 8.35 11.94 7.69
C MET A 124 8.55 13.28 8.40
N ASN A 125 7.59 13.67 9.24
CA ASN A 125 7.66 14.87 10.07
C ASN A 125 8.46 14.65 11.37
N LYS A 126 9.09 13.49 11.56
CA LYS A 126 9.88 13.13 12.75
C LYS A 126 9.11 13.22 14.07
N THR A 127 7.78 13.07 14.02
CA THR A 127 6.92 12.95 15.19
C THR A 127 7.04 11.55 15.80
N ILE A 128 7.27 10.53 14.97
CA ILE A 128 7.64 9.17 15.40
C ILE A 128 8.97 8.75 14.76
N ASN A 129 9.70 7.87 15.43
CA ASN A 129 10.98 7.34 14.93
C ASN A 129 10.81 6.18 13.94
N SER A 130 9.66 5.50 13.95
CA SER A 130 9.36 4.37 13.08
C SER A 130 7.84 4.12 13.02
N PRO A 131 7.27 3.78 11.86
CA PRO A 131 5.85 3.44 11.72
C PRO A 131 5.58 2.01 12.20
N VAL A 132 5.32 1.86 13.51
CA VAL A 132 5.22 0.56 14.20
C VAL A 132 3.79 0.01 14.29
N THR A 133 2.78 0.68 13.72
CA THR A 133 1.38 0.24 13.84
C THR A 133 1.17 -1.17 13.28
N LEU A 134 1.78 -1.48 12.13
CA LEU A 134 1.71 -2.83 11.56
C LEU A 134 2.31 -3.89 12.50
N LEU A 135 3.44 -3.61 13.15
CA LEU A 135 4.04 -4.57 14.08
C LEU A 135 3.04 -4.96 15.17
N LYS A 136 2.36 -3.97 15.77
CA LYS A 136 1.33 -4.22 16.78
C LYS A 136 0.22 -5.10 16.22
N VAL A 137 -0.33 -4.73 15.05
CA VAL A 137 -1.39 -5.50 14.39
C VAL A 137 -0.95 -6.95 14.10
N PHE A 138 0.29 -7.18 13.68
CA PHE A 138 0.81 -8.52 13.40
C PHE A 138 1.12 -9.33 14.67
N HIS A 139 1.39 -8.69 15.81
CA HIS A 139 1.67 -9.36 17.09
C HIS A 139 0.47 -9.49 18.03
N ASP A 140 -0.58 -8.68 17.87
CA ASP A 140 -1.80 -8.76 18.67
C ASP A 140 -2.60 -10.02 18.29
N ASN A 141 -2.92 -10.87 19.27
CA ASN A 141 -3.62 -12.15 19.02
C ASN A 141 -5.11 -11.96 18.70
#